data_AF-A0A511H4G1-F1
#
_entry.id   AF-A0A511H4G1-F1
#
_cell.length_a   1.000
_cell.length_b   1.000
_cell.length_c   1.000
_cell.angle_alpha   90.00
_cell.angle_beta   90.00
_cell.angle_gamma   90.00
#
_symmetry.space_group_name_H-M   'P 1'
#
loop_
_entity.id
_entity.type
_entity.pdbx_description
1 polymer ?
#
loop_
_entity_poly.entity_id
_entity_poly.type
_entity_poly.pdbx_seq_one_letter_code
_entity_poly.pdbx_strand_id
1 'polypeptide(L)'
;MDEELGATFGKAVREARARLGLTQVEVAALLDMHPMVYSRMERGKMLPRVATLRKVAMVLRTSTDELLGLAREGRAGAKKQSSLQRRLMTLSETLDEEKLKALVVMASALSH
;
A
#
# COMPACT_ATOMS: atom_id res chain seq x y z
N MET A 1 -9.17 -8.03 17.99
CA MET A 1 -9.02 -7.07 16.87
C MET A 1 -7.59 -6.61 16.93
N ASP A 2 -6.87 -6.61 15.82
CA ASP A 2 -5.51 -6.08 15.80
C ASP A 2 -5.55 -4.57 16.10
N GLU A 3 -5.16 -4.21 17.32
CA GLU A 3 -5.27 -2.84 17.84
C GLU A 3 -4.28 -1.91 17.12
N GLU A 4 -3.13 -2.43 16.73
CA GLU A 4 -2.10 -1.70 16.00
C GLU A 4 -2.55 -1.40 14.56
N LEU A 5 -3.09 -2.42 13.87
CA LEU A 5 -3.67 -2.24 12.54
C LEU A 5 -4.87 -1.28 12.57
N GLY A 6 -5.73 -1.41 13.59
CA GLY A 6 -6.87 -0.51 13.79
C GLY A 6 -6.43 0.95 13.97
N ALA A 7 -5.43 1.21 14.81
CA ALA A 7 -4.88 2.55 15.03
C ALA A 7 -4.25 3.13 13.76
N THR A 8 -3.46 2.32 13.05
CA THR A 8 -2.82 2.70 11.77
C THR A 8 -3.86 3.07 10.72
N PHE A 9 -4.85 2.20 10.52
CA PHE A 9 -5.94 2.43 9.59
C PHE A 9 -6.74 3.69 9.94
N GLY A 10 -7.14 3.85 11.20
CA GLY A 10 -7.93 5.00 11.63
C GLY A 10 -7.21 6.33 11.44
N LYS A 11 -5.89 6.35 11.71
CA LYS A 11 -5.03 7.51 11.44
C LYS A 11 -4.98 7.83 9.95
N ALA A 12 -4.70 6.85 9.10
CA ALA A 12 -4.60 7.04 7.65
C ALA A 12 -5.91 7.53 7.03
N VAL A 13 -7.06 6.97 7.45
CA VAL A 13 -8.40 7.43 7.02
C VAL A 13 -8.63 8.89 7.41
N ARG A 14 -8.31 9.27 8.66
CA ARG A 14 -8.48 10.65 9.13
C ARG A 14 -7.62 11.63 8.34
N GLU A 15 -6.36 11.28 8.11
CA GLU A 15 -5.41 12.10 7.34
C GLU A 15 -5.88 12.26 5.89
N ALA A 16 -6.30 11.16 5.24
CA ALA A 16 -6.81 11.19 3.88
C ALA A 16 -8.07 12.06 3.75
N ARG A 17 -9.01 11.95 4.71
CA ARG A 17 -10.17 12.83 4.76
C ARG A 17 -9.77 14.30 4.92
N ALA A 18 -8.87 14.60 5.87
CA ALA A 18 -8.46 15.98 6.16
C ALA A 18 -7.79 16.64 4.95
N ARG A 19 -7.02 15.91 4.14
CA ARG A 19 -6.43 16.41 2.88
C ARG A 19 -7.48 16.83 1.85
N LEU A 20 -8.66 16.23 1.88
CA LEU A 20 -9.78 16.57 0.99
C LEU A 20 -10.67 17.69 1.57
N GLY A 21 -10.41 18.18 2.77
CA GLY A 21 -11.23 19.20 3.42
C GLY A 21 -12.63 18.72 3.82
N LEU A 22 -12.88 17.40 3.84
CA LEU A 22 -14.20 16.83 4.11
C LEU A 22 -14.44 16.63 5.62
N THR A 23 -15.68 16.78 6.05
CA THR A 23 -16.17 16.41 7.39
C THR A 23 -16.45 14.90 7.48
N GLN A 24 -16.54 14.37 8.70
CA GLN A 24 -16.91 12.96 8.90
C GLN A 24 -18.31 12.64 8.35
N VAL A 25 -19.24 13.59 8.42
CA VAL A 25 -20.62 13.43 7.94
C VAL A 25 -20.66 13.36 6.42
N GLU A 26 -19.89 14.21 5.72
CA GLU A 26 -19.82 14.19 4.25
C GLU A 26 -19.23 12.87 3.73
N VAL A 27 -18.14 12.38 4.33
CA VAL A 27 -17.55 11.09 3.92
C VAL A 27 -18.50 9.93 4.23
N ALA A 28 -19.18 9.96 5.37
CA ALA A 28 -20.17 8.93 5.72
C ALA A 28 -21.32 8.90 4.70
N ALA A 29 -21.80 10.07 4.25
CA ALA A 29 -22.80 10.17 3.19
C ALA A 29 -22.30 9.63 1.85
N LEU A 30 -21.07 9.97 1.44
CA LEU A 30 -20.44 9.46 0.21
C LEU A 30 -20.24 7.93 0.22
N LEU A 31 -20.06 7.35 1.41
CA LEU A 31 -19.89 5.91 1.58
C LEU A 31 -21.21 5.16 1.86
N ASP A 32 -22.34 5.87 1.89
CA ASP A 32 -23.66 5.35 2.25
C ASP A 32 -23.63 4.60 3.59
N MET A 33 -23.14 5.28 4.64
CA MET A 33 -23.05 4.73 5.99
C MET A 33 -23.38 5.75 7.06
N HIS A 34 -23.73 5.26 8.24
CA HIS A 34 -24.01 6.11 9.38
C HIS A 34 -22.74 6.82 9.89
N PRO A 35 -22.78 8.12 10.25
CA PRO A 35 -21.61 8.88 10.70
C PRO A 35 -20.85 8.24 11.89
N MET A 36 -21.57 7.59 12.80
CA MET A 36 -20.97 6.83 13.92
C MET A 36 -20.06 5.68 13.43
N VAL A 37 -20.41 5.00 12.33
CA VAL A 37 -19.60 3.91 11.76
C VAL A 37 -18.28 4.48 11.24
N TYR A 38 -18.36 5.59 10.49
CA TYR A 38 -17.18 6.30 10.00
C TYR A 38 -16.29 6.83 11.15
N SER A 39 -16.90 7.42 12.19
CA SER A 39 -16.18 7.87 13.38
C SER A 39 -15.46 6.73 14.13
N ARG A 40 -16.06 5.53 14.19
CA ARG A 40 -15.39 4.35 14.78
C ARG A 40 -14.19 3.90 13.96
N MET A 41 -14.27 3.99 12.63
CA MET A 41 -13.15 3.70 11.73
C MET A 41 -11.98 4.66 11.98
N GLU A 42 -12.20 5.98 12.00
CA GLU A 42 -11.12 6.95 12.26
C GLU A 42 -10.48 6.81 13.65
N ARG A 43 -11.23 6.32 14.64
CA ARG A 43 -10.70 6.04 15.99
C ARG A 43 -10.02 4.68 16.11
N GLY A 44 -9.93 3.91 15.03
CA GLY A 44 -9.36 2.57 15.04
C GLY A 44 -10.19 1.54 15.83
N LYS A 45 -11.45 1.86 16.13
CA LYS A 45 -12.38 0.99 16.89
C LYS A 45 -13.22 0.09 15.99
N MET A 46 -13.00 0.16 14.68
CA MET A 46 -13.61 -0.70 13.68
C MET A 46 -12.72 -0.75 12.44
N LEU A 47 -12.44 -1.96 11.96
CA LEU A 47 -11.85 -2.17 10.64
C LEU A 47 -12.97 -2.50 9.65
N PRO A 48 -12.95 -1.93 8.43
CA PRO A 48 -13.90 -2.26 7.39
C PRO A 48 -13.66 -3.67 6.83
N ARG A 49 -14.70 -4.27 6.24
CA ARG A 49 -14.51 -5.39 5.32
C ARG A 49 -13.82 -4.91 4.05
N VAL A 50 -13.18 -5.81 3.31
CA VAL A 50 -12.44 -5.50 2.07
C VAL A 50 -13.28 -4.67 1.07
N ALA A 51 -14.56 -5.00 0.89
CA ALA A 51 -15.45 -4.23 0.02
C ALA A 51 -15.61 -2.77 0.44
N THR A 52 -15.73 -2.51 1.75
CA THR A 52 -15.81 -1.15 2.32
C THR A 52 -14.46 -0.45 2.29
N LEU A 53 -13.36 -1.17 2.55
CA LEU A 53 -12.00 -0.64 2.40
C LEU A 53 -11.77 -0.08 1.00
N ARG A 54 -12.16 -0.82 -0.05
CA ARG A 54 -12.09 -0.37 -1.44
C ARG A 54 -12.88 0.93 -1.65
N LYS A 55 -14.12 1.01 -1.13
CA LYS A 55 -14.94 2.23 -1.22
C LYS A 55 -14.28 3.42 -0.52
N VAL A 56 -13.75 3.21 0.68
CA VAL A 56 -13.03 4.24 1.46
C VAL A 56 -11.84 4.76 0.67
N ALA A 57 -11.01 3.88 0.10
CA ALA A 57 -9.87 4.27 -0.72
C ALA A 57 -10.27 5.14 -1.93
N MET A 58 -11.34 4.76 -2.64
CA MET A 58 -11.86 5.53 -3.78
C MET A 58 -12.40 6.89 -3.36
N VAL A 59 -13.25 6.95 -2.32
CA VAL A 59 -13.84 8.22 -1.84
C VAL A 59 -12.76 9.16 -1.31
N LEU A 60 -11.77 8.64 -0.60
CA LEU A 60 -10.68 9.41 0.00
C LEU A 60 -9.49 9.65 -0.95
N ARG A 61 -9.59 9.22 -2.22
CA ARG A 61 -8.55 9.39 -3.25
C ARG A 61 -7.16 8.95 -2.77
N THR A 62 -7.09 7.79 -2.13
CA THR A 62 -5.88 7.20 -1.55
C THR A 62 -5.78 5.71 -1.91
N SER A 63 -4.62 5.09 -1.70
CA SER A 63 -4.45 3.65 -1.92
C SER A 63 -4.78 2.83 -0.67
N THR A 64 -5.11 1.55 -0.87
CA THR A 64 -5.25 0.62 0.24
C THR A 64 -3.93 0.43 0.99
N ASP A 65 -2.79 0.49 0.29
CA ASP A 65 -1.45 0.43 0.89
C ASP A 65 -1.22 1.58 1.86
N GLU A 66 -1.67 2.79 1.55
CA GLU A 66 -1.59 3.93 2.48
C GLU A 66 -2.51 3.71 3.68
N LEU A 67 -3.76 3.29 3.43
CA LEU A 67 -4.74 3.01 4.49
C LEU A 67 -4.30 1.88 5.43
N LEU A 68 -3.52 0.93 4.94
CA LEU A 68 -3.00 -0.20 5.72
C LEU A 68 -1.60 0.05 6.28
N GLY A 69 -1.01 1.23 6.08
CA GLY A 69 0.34 1.56 6.56
C GLY A 69 1.49 0.99 5.72
N LEU A 70 1.19 0.25 4.66
CA LEU A 70 2.16 -0.40 3.76
C LEU A 70 2.89 0.59 2.84
N ALA A 71 2.38 1.82 2.67
CA ALA A 71 3.02 2.81 1.79
C ALA A 71 4.43 3.24 2.26
N ARG A 72 4.75 3.16 3.56
CA ARG A 72 6.11 3.37 4.09
C ARG A 72 6.93 2.08 4.06
N GLU A 73 6.31 0.93 4.29
CA GLU A 73 6.98 -0.38 4.21
C GLU A 73 7.39 -0.73 2.78
N GLY A 74 6.57 -0.41 1.78
CA GLY A 74 6.89 -0.58 0.36
C GLY A 74 8.03 0.32 -0.12
N ARG A 75 8.24 1.48 0.51
CA ARG A 75 9.38 2.38 0.25
C ARG A 75 10.62 2.02 1.07
N ALA A 76 10.46 1.41 2.25
CA ALA A 76 11.55 0.84 3.03
C ALA A 76 12.05 -0.50 2.45
N GLY A 77 11.17 -1.24 1.77
CA GLY A 77 11.47 -2.48 1.03
C GLY A 77 12.02 -2.23 -0.39
N ALA A 78 11.85 -1.02 -0.92
CA ALA A 78 12.67 -0.55 -2.03
C ALA A 78 14.10 -0.32 -1.51
N LYS A 79 14.85 -1.43 -1.30
CA LYS A 79 16.31 -1.41 -1.35
C LYS A 79 16.66 -0.45 -2.48
N LYS A 80 17.37 0.65 -2.19
CA LYS A 80 17.93 1.53 -3.23
C LYS A 80 18.51 0.58 -4.28
N GLN A 81 17.83 0.46 -5.41
CA GLN A 81 18.18 -0.52 -6.43
C GLN A 81 19.65 -0.26 -6.73
N SER A 82 20.51 -1.22 -6.40
CA SER A 82 21.94 -0.98 -6.46
C SER A 82 22.26 -0.58 -7.90
N SER A 83 23.23 0.31 -8.09
CA SER A 83 23.68 0.66 -9.44
C SER A 83 24.02 -0.61 -10.26
N LEU A 84 24.46 -1.67 -9.56
CA LEU A 84 24.68 -3.01 -10.12
C LEU A 84 23.40 -3.68 -10.60
N GLN A 85 22.30 -3.63 -9.85
CA GLN A 85 21.01 -4.21 -10.27
C GLN A 85 20.44 -3.51 -11.51
N ARG A 86 20.52 -2.17 -11.58
CA ARG A 86 20.11 -1.45 -12.80
C ARG A 86 20.97 -1.83 -14.00
N ARG A 87 22.28 -1.87 -13.80
CA ARG A 87 23.22 -2.26 -14.86
C ARG A 87 23.00 -3.69 -15.33
N LEU A 88 22.66 -4.61 -14.42
CA LEU A 88 22.30 -5.99 -14.76
C LEU A 88 21.02 -6.05 -15.59
N MET A 89 19.98 -5.29 -15.22
CA MET A 89 18.73 -5.19 -16.02
C MET A 89 19.01 -4.68 -17.43
N THR A 90 19.72 -3.56 -17.56
CA THR A 90 20.08 -3.01 -18.88
C THR A 90 20.89 -3.98 -19.73
N LEU A 91 21.84 -4.72 -19.14
CA LEU A 91 22.59 -5.73 -19.88
C LEU A 91 21.71 -6.90 -20.29
N SER A 92 20.82 -7.36 -19.41
CA SER A 92 19.93 -8.50 -19.68
C SER A 92 19.01 -8.26 -20.88
N GLU A 93 18.62 -7.02 -21.16
CA GLU A 93 17.80 -6.65 -22.33
C GLU A 93 18.50 -6.87 -23.67
N THR A 94 19.84 -6.99 -23.66
CA THR A 94 20.67 -7.15 -24.87
C THR A 94 21.15 -8.59 -25.09
N LEU A 95 20.80 -9.51 -24.18
CA LEU A 95 21.23 -10.90 -24.21
C LEU A 95 20.18 -11.79 -24.91
N ASP A 96 20.67 -12.81 -25.61
CA ASP A 96 19.84 -13.90 -26.13
C ASP A 96 19.46 -14.91 -25.03
N GLU A 97 18.57 -15.83 -25.36
CA GLU A 97 18.00 -16.78 -24.40
C GLU A 97 19.05 -17.74 -23.81
N GLU A 98 20.08 -18.12 -24.57
CA GLU A 98 21.17 -18.96 -24.04
C GLU A 98 22.01 -18.20 -23.00
N LYS A 99 22.38 -16.95 -23.30
CA LYS A 99 23.13 -16.10 -22.36
C LYS A 99 22.31 -15.77 -21.11
N LEU A 100 21.00 -15.56 -21.26
CA LEU A 100 20.09 -15.37 -20.12
C LEU A 100 20.01 -16.63 -19.25
N LYS A 101 19.92 -17.82 -19.85
CA LYS A 101 19.95 -19.09 -19.10
C LYS A 101 21.25 -19.24 -18.29
N ALA A 102 22.39 -18.95 -18.89
CA ALA A 102 23.67 -18.97 -18.17
C ALA A 102 23.69 -17.98 -16.99
N LEU A 103 23.17 -16.77 -17.18
CA LEU A 103 23.06 -15.76 -16.12
C LEU A 103 22.20 -16.24 -14.95
N VAL A 104 21.06 -16.86 -15.23
CA VAL A 104 20.16 -17.42 -14.20
C VAL A 104 20.86 -18.53 -13.42
N VAL A 105 21.56 -19.45 -14.09
CA VAL A 105 22.31 -20.53 -13.42
C VAL A 105 23.38 -19.97 -12.48
N MET A 106 24.16 -18.98 -12.93
CA MET A 106 25.17 -18.33 -12.10
C MET A 106 24.54 -17.63 -10.87
N ALA A 107 23.44 -16.90 -11.06
CA ALA A 107 22.75 -16.23 -9.96
C ALA A 107 22.18 -17.23 -8.95
N SER A 108 21.63 -18.35 -9.42
CA SER A 108 21.15 -19.44 -8.56
C SER A 108 22.28 -20.10 -7.77
N ALA A 109 23.45 -20.32 -8.38
CA ALA A 109 24.62 -20.88 -7.70
C ALA A 109 25.17 -19.96 -6.59
N LEU A 110 24.98 -18.65 -6.69
CA LEU A 110 25.38 -17.66 -5.69
C LEU A 110 24.33 -17.45 -4.57
N SER A 111 23.14 -18.04 -4.70
CA SER A 111 22.02 -17.89 -3.76
C SER A 111 21.96 -19.00 -2.71
N HIS A 112 22.91 -19.93 -2.75
CA HIS A 112 23.10 -21.05 -1.82
C HIS A 112 24.50 -20.98 -1.21
#